data_AF-A0A2E8SQZ9-F1
#
_entry.id   AF-A0A2E8SQZ9-F1
#
_cell.length_a   1.000
_cell.length_b   1.000
_cell.length_c   1.000
_cell.angle_alpha   90.00
_cell.angle_beta   90.00
_cell.angle_gamma   90.00
#
_symmetry.space_group_name_H-M   'P 1'
#
loop_
_entity.id
_entity.type
_entity.pdbx_description
1 polymer ?
#
loop_
_entity_poly.entity_id
_entity_poly.type
_entity_poly.pdbx_seq_one_letter_code
_entity_poly.pdbx_strand_id
1 'polypeptide(L)'
;MKEGISRRAFMTGSAGVAAIASGVSPARVPSESAKLPGKGLRVAVLEYPDRWTKESIGAGKLLGHAGMTVFQLDITHPADSQHGGVDLIVFGSFVNNAESYRQYIQTHGKSLRSFVYAGGVVLEMTQSDQFGNSVAYLPKGFEVIRGDRDLNDGYPVDPKHPIINQWLGDHPGRFSKNDIDRGNVNWESVDRWEGMKVLLASEAHGGSPCLLEAAHGKGRFLVSGLWVDKCFDNSGKVSVSDRALKHGKA
;
A
#
# COMPACT_ATOMS: atom_id res chain seq x y z
N MET A 1 51.12 -60.93 16.17
CA MET A 1 51.53 -59.66 16.79
C MET A 1 50.26 -58.82 16.95
N LYS A 2 49.88 -58.62 18.22
CA LYS A 2 48.75 -57.88 18.86
C LYS A 2 47.76 -57.10 17.97
N GLU A 3 46.47 -57.50 17.94
CA GLU A 3 45.30 -56.91 18.67
C GLU A 3 44.89 -55.50 18.16
N GLY A 4 43.63 -55.21 17.82
CA GLY A 4 42.46 -55.44 18.67
C GLY A 4 41.09 -55.47 17.97
N ILE A 5 40.31 -56.48 18.40
CA ILE A 5 38.92 -56.49 18.89
C ILE A 5 37.77 -55.95 18.00
N SER A 6 36.98 -56.94 17.58
CA SER A 6 35.61 -56.98 17.04
C SER A 6 34.53 -56.28 17.89
N ARG A 7 33.41 -55.89 17.25
CA ARG A 7 32.05 -56.29 17.70
C ARG A 7 30.95 -56.05 16.63
N ARG A 8 30.47 -57.17 16.08
CA ARG A 8 29.10 -57.58 15.63
C ARG A 8 28.06 -56.53 15.18
N ALA A 9 27.41 -56.80 14.06
CA ALA A 9 25.94 -57.00 13.92
C ALA A 9 25.60 -57.39 12.46
N PHE A 10 25.24 -58.64 12.20
CA PHE A 10 23.87 -59.17 12.01
C PHE A 10 23.27 -58.96 10.62
N MET A 11 23.00 -60.10 9.97
CA MET A 11 22.32 -60.25 8.69
C MET A 11 20.79 -60.08 8.80
N THR A 12 20.19 -59.97 7.61
CA THR A 12 18.83 -60.37 7.21
C THR A 12 17.65 -59.52 7.65
N GLY A 13 16.75 -59.26 6.71
CA GLY A 13 15.36 -58.90 7.00
C GLY A 13 14.75 -57.90 6.04
N SER A 14 14.55 -58.28 4.78
CA SER A 14 13.56 -57.65 3.92
C SER A 14 12.16 -57.96 4.45
N ALA A 15 11.44 -56.94 4.91
CA ALA A 15 10.01 -57.00 5.19
C ALA A 15 9.34 -55.79 4.53
N GLY A 16 8.42 -56.08 3.60
CA GLY A 16 7.63 -55.08 2.92
C GLY A 16 6.69 -54.36 3.87
N VAL A 17 6.50 -53.07 3.62
CA VAL A 17 5.43 -52.27 4.22
C VAL A 17 4.46 -51.92 3.09
N ALA A 18 3.26 -52.48 3.18
CA ALA A 18 2.14 -52.15 2.31
C ALA A 18 1.75 -50.68 2.51
N ALA A 19 1.71 -49.92 1.42
CA ALA A 19 1.19 -48.56 1.41
C ALA A 19 -0.34 -48.60 1.54
N ILE A 20 -0.84 -48.18 2.70
CA ILE A 20 -2.25 -47.84 2.90
C ILE A 20 -2.47 -46.46 2.27
N ALA A 21 -3.06 -46.42 1.08
CA ALA A 21 -3.52 -45.20 0.45
C ALA A 21 -4.77 -44.70 1.18
N SER A 22 -4.58 -43.90 2.22
CA SER A 22 -5.65 -43.13 2.86
C SER A 22 -6.08 -42.03 1.89
N GLY A 23 -7.18 -42.26 1.18
CA GLY A 23 -7.84 -41.27 0.33
C GLY A 23 -8.34 -40.10 1.15
N VAL A 24 -7.50 -39.07 1.31
CA VAL A 24 -7.92 -37.76 1.77
C VAL A 24 -8.45 -37.03 0.53
N SER A 25 -9.77 -37.05 0.34
CA SER A 25 -10.41 -36.09 -0.56
C SER A 25 -10.07 -34.69 -0.06
N PRO A 26 -9.53 -33.78 -0.90
CA PRO A 26 -9.35 -32.41 -0.48
C PRO A 26 -10.75 -31.85 -0.19
N ALA A 27 -10.96 -31.41 1.05
CA ALA A 27 -12.15 -30.70 1.43
C ALA A 27 -12.28 -29.49 0.50
N ARG A 28 -13.34 -29.50 -0.31
CA ARG A 28 -13.72 -28.38 -1.16
C ARG A 28 -14.08 -27.22 -0.23
N VAL A 29 -13.15 -26.29 -0.04
CA VAL A 29 -13.41 -25.01 0.61
C VAL A 29 -14.59 -24.39 -0.13
N PRO A 30 -15.71 -24.06 0.55
CA PRO A 30 -16.79 -23.34 -0.09
C PRO A 30 -16.20 -22.04 -0.63
N SER A 31 -16.35 -21.81 -1.94
CA SER A 31 -16.07 -20.51 -2.54
C SER A 31 -17.09 -19.53 -1.96
N GLU A 32 -16.74 -18.91 -0.84
CA GLU A 32 -17.37 -17.67 -0.41
C GLU A 32 -17.22 -16.74 -1.61
N SER A 33 -18.34 -16.39 -2.25
CA SER A 33 -18.35 -15.36 -3.28
C SER A 33 -17.62 -14.15 -2.68
N ALA A 34 -16.39 -13.89 -3.13
CA ALA A 34 -15.52 -12.92 -2.49
C ALA A 34 -16.27 -11.59 -2.40
N LYS A 35 -16.75 -11.23 -1.21
CA LYS A 35 -17.22 -9.88 -0.94
C LYS A 35 -16.02 -9.00 -1.26
N LEU A 36 -16.18 -8.06 -2.20
CA LEU A 36 -15.17 -7.05 -2.42
C LEU A 36 -14.86 -6.41 -1.06
N PRO A 37 -13.61 -6.44 -0.58
CA PRO A 37 -13.28 -6.12 0.81
C PRO A 37 -13.65 -4.66 1.19
N GLY A 38 -13.79 -3.76 0.21
CA GLY A 38 -14.22 -2.38 0.42
C GLY A 38 -15.73 -2.13 0.41
N LYS A 39 -16.57 -3.15 0.17
CA LYS A 39 -18.02 -2.96 0.02
C LYS A 39 -18.63 -2.34 1.28
N GLY A 40 -19.17 -1.13 1.13
CA GLY A 40 -19.84 -0.38 2.19
C GLY A 40 -18.97 0.69 2.87
N LEU A 41 -17.67 0.74 2.58
CA LEU A 41 -16.81 1.84 3.03
C LEU A 41 -17.09 3.11 2.23
N ARG A 42 -17.05 4.25 2.90
CA ARG A 42 -17.25 5.58 2.35
C ARG A 42 -15.90 6.30 2.30
N VAL A 43 -15.55 6.87 1.15
CA VAL A 43 -14.23 7.47 0.94
C VAL A 43 -14.34 8.86 0.36
N ALA A 44 -13.61 9.82 0.92
CA ALA A 44 -13.40 11.12 0.30
C ALA A 44 -12.03 11.17 -0.40
N VAL A 45 -12.00 11.58 -1.66
CA VAL A 45 -10.78 11.59 -2.47
C VAL A 45 -10.52 13.00 -3.02
N LEU A 46 -9.30 13.48 -2.89
CA LEU A 46 -8.81 14.66 -3.60
C LEU A 46 -7.72 14.24 -4.57
N GLU A 47 -7.93 14.48 -5.86
CA GLU A 47 -6.97 14.15 -6.92
C GLU A 47 -6.51 15.42 -7.64
N TYR A 48 -5.34 15.35 -8.27
CA TYR A 48 -4.78 16.45 -9.05
C TYR A 48 -4.24 15.95 -10.39
N PRO A 49 -4.76 16.44 -11.53
CA PRO A 49 -4.29 16.08 -12.86
C PRO A 49 -3.02 16.87 -13.18
N ASP A 50 -1.88 16.37 -12.74
CA ASP A 50 -0.60 17.03 -12.93
C ASP A 50 -0.05 16.87 -14.37
N ARG A 51 0.74 17.83 -14.83
CA ARG A 51 1.28 17.82 -16.20
C ARG A 51 2.35 16.76 -16.45
N TRP A 52 3.07 16.29 -15.42
CA TRP A 52 4.17 15.34 -15.56
C TRP A 52 3.65 13.93 -15.85
N THR A 53 2.46 13.61 -15.34
CA THR A 53 1.79 12.33 -15.60
C THR A 53 0.79 12.38 -16.75
N LYS A 54 0.85 13.42 -17.61
CA LYS A 54 -0.13 13.65 -18.70
C LYS A 54 -1.55 13.81 -18.16
N GLU A 55 -1.69 14.58 -17.08
CA GLU A 55 -2.97 14.90 -16.44
C GLU A 55 -3.71 13.65 -15.90
N SER A 56 -2.96 12.62 -15.51
CA SER A 56 -3.57 11.38 -15.05
C SER A 56 -4.00 11.42 -13.59
N ILE A 57 -5.06 10.68 -13.30
CA ILE A 57 -5.69 10.46 -11.99
C ILE A 57 -6.25 9.03 -11.95
N GLY A 58 -6.90 8.61 -10.86
CA GLY A 58 -7.48 7.28 -10.79
C GLY A 58 -7.79 6.71 -9.42
N ALA A 59 -7.37 7.33 -8.32
CA ALA A 59 -7.65 6.84 -6.97
C ALA A 59 -9.15 6.59 -6.77
N GLY A 60 -9.99 7.57 -7.10
CA GLY A 60 -11.44 7.43 -6.94
C GLY A 60 -12.03 6.30 -7.77
N LYS A 61 -11.55 6.10 -9.00
CA LYS A 61 -12.02 5.03 -9.88
C LYS A 61 -11.59 3.65 -9.41
N LEU A 62 -10.35 3.50 -8.94
CA LEU A 62 -9.81 2.26 -8.40
C LEU A 62 -10.57 1.85 -7.12
N LEU A 63 -10.80 2.79 -6.21
CA LEU A 63 -11.57 2.57 -4.97
C LEU A 63 -13.04 2.22 -5.26
N GLY A 64 -13.65 2.87 -6.26
CA GLY A 64 -14.99 2.52 -6.74
C GLY A 64 -15.04 1.10 -7.30
N HIS A 65 -14.03 0.66 -8.05
CA HIS A 65 -13.90 -0.72 -8.51
C HIS A 65 -13.70 -1.72 -7.36
N ALA A 66 -13.06 -1.31 -6.26
CA ALA A 66 -12.97 -2.09 -5.03
C ALA A 66 -14.28 -2.14 -4.22
N GLY A 67 -15.36 -1.53 -4.72
CA GLY A 67 -16.70 -1.57 -4.14
C GLY A 67 -16.99 -0.48 -3.09
N MET A 68 -16.10 0.50 -2.95
CA MET A 68 -16.27 1.62 -2.03
C MET A 68 -17.22 2.68 -2.60
N THR A 69 -17.90 3.42 -1.73
CA THR A 69 -18.66 4.61 -2.10
C THR A 69 -17.73 5.81 -2.09
N VAL A 70 -17.47 6.39 -3.26
CA VAL A 70 -16.46 7.44 -3.43
C VAL A 70 -17.12 8.79 -3.57
N PHE A 71 -16.62 9.75 -2.80
CA PHE A 71 -16.96 11.16 -2.83
C PHE A 71 -15.72 11.98 -3.19
N GLN A 72 -15.93 13.11 -3.88
CA GLN A 72 -14.89 14.12 -3.97
C GLN A 72 -14.72 14.77 -2.59
N LEU A 73 -13.48 14.89 -2.11
CA LEU A 73 -13.21 15.61 -0.87
C LEU A 73 -13.62 17.07 -1.02
N ASP A 74 -14.43 17.55 -0.08
CA ASP A 74 -14.82 18.95 -0.01
C ASP A 74 -13.79 19.72 0.82
N ILE A 75 -12.97 20.52 0.14
CA ILE A 75 -11.89 21.31 0.74
C ILE A 75 -12.39 22.44 1.66
N THR A 76 -13.69 22.71 1.69
CA THR A 76 -14.29 23.72 2.57
C THR A 76 -14.74 23.14 3.92
N HIS A 77 -14.78 21.81 4.03
CA HIS A 77 -15.19 21.10 5.23
C HIS A 77 -14.00 20.46 5.95
N PRO A 78 -13.98 20.40 7.28
CA PRO A 78 -12.99 19.61 8.00
C PRO A 78 -13.13 18.11 7.70
N ALA A 79 -12.09 17.34 8.01
CA ALA A 79 -12.01 15.91 7.71
C ALA A 79 -13.15 15.07 8.34
N ASP A 80 -13.62 15.45 9.53
CA ASP A 80 -14.68 14.77 10.28
C ASP A 80 -16.10 15.12 9.81
N SER A 81 -16.26 16.15 8.96
CA SER A 81 -17.55 16.59 8.43
C SER A 81 -17.77 16.19 6.96
N GLN A 82 -16.86 15.42 6.37
CA GLN A 82 -16.93 15.04 4.96
C GLN A 82 -18.17 14.18 4.70
N HIS A 83 -19.09 14.68 3.85
CA HIS A 83 -20.25 13.93 3.32
C HIS A 83 -21.08 13.18 4.35
N GLY A 84 -21.27 13.75 5.54
CA GLY A 84 -22.02 13.11 6.64
C GLY A 84 -21.30 11.91 7.28
N GLY A 85 -20.00 11.76 7.03
CA GLY A 85 -19.13 10.71 7.55
C GLY A 85 -18.47 9.90 6.44
N VAL A 86 -17.16 9.70 6.54
CA VAL A 86 -16.35 8.80 5.70
C VAL A 86 -15.44 7.95 6.57
N ASP A 87 -14.97 6.82 6.05
CA ASP A 87 -14.04 5.91 6.73
C ASP A 87 -12.58 6.17 6.32
N LEU A 88 -12.39 6.67 5.09
CA LEU A 88 -11.08 6.90 4.47
C LEU A 88 -11.06 8.27 3.79
N ILE A 89 -9.94 8.97 3.94
CA ILE A 89 -9.57 10.13 3.13
C ILE A 89 -8.35 9.77 2.31
N VAL A 90 -8.39 10.02 1.00
CA VAL A 90 -7.26 9.79 0.09
C VAL A 90 -6.83 11.09 -0.56
N PHE A 91 -5.55 11.43 -0.39
CA PHE A 91 -4.85 12.44 -1.16
C PHE A 91 -4.10 11.73 -2.28
N GLY A 92 -4.59 11.90 -3.51
CA GLY A 92 -3.96 11.38 -4.71
C GLY A 92 -2.58 11.98 -4.97
N SER A 93 -1.85 11.39 -5.89
CA SER A 93 -0.48 11.78 -6.17
C SER A 93 -0.39 13.20 -6.70
N PHE A 94 0.60 13.94 -6.18
CA PHE A 94 0.92 15.33 -6.52
C PHE A 94 -0.19 16.34 -6.24
N VAL A 95 -1.13 16.02 -5.35
CA VAL A 95 -2.18 16.95 -4.94
C VAL A 95 -1.61 18.19 -4.26
N ASN A 96 -0.42 18.09 -3.65
CA ASN A 96 0.26 19.22 -3.05
C ASN A 96 0.71 20.32 -4.03
N ASN A 97 0.67 20.07 -5.33
CA ASN A 97 0.89 21.08 -6.36
C ASN A 97 -0.26 22.10 -6.40
N ALA A 98 -1.48 21.70 -5.99
CA ALA A 98 -2.62 22.59 -5.91
C ALA A 98 -2.54 23.50 -4.67
N GLU A 99 -2.75 24.80 -4.88
CA GLU A 99 -2.84 25.77 -3.78
C GLU A 99 -3.99 25.44 -2.83
N SER A 100 -5.12 24.98 -3.35
CA SER A 100 -6.28 24.57 -2.56
C SER A 100 -5.96 23.44 -1.57
N TYR A 101 -5.09 22.49 -1.94
CA TYR A 101 -4.64 21.47 -1.01
C TYR A 101 -3.81 22.06 0.13
N ARG A 102 -2.85 22.93 -0.19
CA ARG A 102 -1.98 23.55 0.82
C ARG A 102 -2.81 24.36 1.82
N GLN A 103 -3.79 25.11 1.31
CA GLN A 103 -4.77 25.83 2.14
C GLN A 103 -5.62 24.89 2.99
N TYR A 104 -6.09 23.78 2.41
CA TYR A 104 -6.83 22.77 3.16
C TYR A 104 -6.00 22.19 4.30
N ILE A 105 -4.74 21.82 4.07
CA ILE A 105 -3.86 21.30 5.13
C ILE A 105 -3.61 22.35 6.21
N GLN A 106 -3.38 23.60 5.84
CA GLN A 106 -3.19 24.70 6.78
C GLN A 106 -4.42 24.91 7.69
N THR A 107 -5.61 24.92 7.10
CA THR A 107 -6.87 25.16 7.83
C THR A 107 -7.35 23.93 8.60
N HIS A 108 -7.26 22.74 8.00
CA HIS A 108 -7.91 21.51 8.47
C HIS A 108 -6.95 20.41 8.94
N GLY A 109 -5.63 20.63 8.94
CA GLY A 109 -4.65 19.62 9.36
C GLY A 109 -4.89 19.05 10.77
N LYS A 110 -5.41 19.86 11.70
CA LYS A 110 -5.83 19.36 13.03
C LYS A 110 -7.02 18.41 12.96
N SER A 111 -7.99 18.67 12.07
CA SER A 111 -9.15 17.80 11.88
C SER A 111 -8.76 16.44 11.31
N LEU A 112 -7.74 16.36 10.43
CA LEU A 112 -7.21 15.09 9.93
C LEU A 112 -6.68 14.22 11.08
N ARG A 113 -5.98 14.82 12.05
CA ARG A 113 -5.54 14.09 13.25
C ARG A 113 -6.70 13.60 14.10
N SER A 114 -7.70 14.45 14.34
CA SER A 114 -8.90 14.06 15.10
C SER A 114 -9.66 12.92 14.41
N PHE A 115 -9.82 13.01 13.09
CA PHE A 115 -10.45 11.99 12.26
C PHE A 115 -9.75 10.63 12.39
N VAL A 116 -8.42 10.61 12.24
CA VAL A 116 -7.64 9.38 12.42
C VAL A 116 -7.70 8.88 13.86
N TYR A 117 -7.58 9.78 14.85
CA TYR A 117 -7.69 9.40 16.26
C TYR A 117 -9.01 8.69 16.58
N ALA A 118 -10.11 9.14 15.97
CA ALA A 118 -11.45 8.57 16.14
C ALA A 118 -11.64 7.21 15.45
N GLY A 119 -10.77 6.81 14.52
CA GLY A 119 -10.85 5.54 13.81
C GLY A 119 -10.75 5.63 12.29
N GLY A 120 -10.72 6.84 11.74
CA GLY A 120 -10.56 7.04 10.30
C GLY A 120 -9.17 6.67 9.78
N VAL A 121 -9.05 6.54 8.46
CA VAL A 121 -7.76 6.33 7.78
C VAL A 121 -7.48 7.48 6.83
N VAL A 122 -6.25 8.00 6.85
CA VAL A 122 -5.76 8.95 5.84
C VAL A 122 -4.66 8.27 5.04
N LEU A 123 -4.83 8.21 3.72
CA LEU A 123 -3.83 7.75 2.76
C LEU A 123 -3.34 8.94 1.94
N GLU A 124 -2.04 9.20 1.99
CA GLU A 124 -1.38 10.14 1.10
C GLU A 124 -0.48 9.39 0.12
N MET A 125 -0.79 9.51 -1.17
CA MET A 125 0.05 9.00 -2.26
C MET A 125 1.28 9.89 -2.45
N THR A 126 2.17 9.58 -3.40
CA THR A 126 3.39 10.40 -3.59
C THR A 126 3.08 11.87 -3.82
N GLN A 127 3.86 12.77 -3.22
CA GLN A 127 3.71 14.23 -3.30
C GLN A 127 5.03 14.84 -3.76
N SER A 128 4.95 15.93 -4.52
CA SER A 128 6.13 16.62 -5.07
C SER A 128 6.93 17.25 -3.94
N ASP A 129 8.25 17.11 -3.95
CA ASP A 129 9.10 17.74 -2.94
C ASP A 129 9.10 19.29 -3.05
N GLN A 130 8.89 19.81 -4.27
CA GLN A 130 8.97 21.24 -4.59
C GLN A 130 7.84 22.08 -3.95
N PHE A 131 6.71 21.47 -3.60
CA PHE A 131 5.55 22.17 -3.00
C PHE A 131 5.32 21.81 -1.53
N GLY A 132 6.39 21.41 -0.85
CA GLY A 132 6.38 21.01 0.56
C GLY A 132 6.68 19.53 0.67
N ASN A 133 7.91 19.23 1.07
CA ASN A 133 8.41 17.87 1.17
C ASN A 133 8.06 17.16 2.49
N SER A 134 7.22 17.76 3.33
CA SER A 134 6.84 17.18 4.63
C SER A 134 5.34 16.94 4.74
N VAL A 135 4.95 15.87 5.44
CA VAL A 135 3.54 15.58 5.74
C VAL A 135 3.11 16.38 6.97
N ALA A 136 2.78 17.66 6.75
CA ALA A 136 2.64 18.68 7.79
C ALA A 136 1.50 18.45 8.81
N TYR A 137 0.57 17.53 8.53
CA TYR A 137 -0.58 17.27 9.41
C TYR A 137 -0.37 16.09 10.37
N LEU A 138 0.76 15.38 10.30
CA LEU A 138 1.04 14.25 11.20
C LEU A 138 1.05 14.68 12.68
N PRO A 139 0.63 13.79 13.61
CA PRO A 139 0.76 14.04 15.05
C PRO A 139 2.22 14.15 15.48
N LYS A 140 2.47 14.80 16.63
CA LYS A 140 3.79 14.82 17.27
C LYS A 140 4.29 13.38 17.50
N GLY A 141 5.56 13.14 17.19
CA GLY A 141 6.20 11.82 17.29
C GLY A 141 6.15 11.03 15.99
N PHE A 142 5.52 11.56 14.95
CA PHE A 142 5.60 11.05 13.59
C PHE A 142 6.20 12.10 12.67
N GLU A 143 7.02 11.67 11.74
CA GLU A 143 7.59 12.53 10.71
C GLU A 143 7.73 11.75 9.41
N VAL A 144 7.49 12.43 8.29
CA VAL A 144 7.88 11.99 6.94
C VAL A 144 8.39 13.21 6.17
N ILE A 145 9.62 13.10 5.68
CA ILE A 145 10.26 14.06 4.78
C ILE A 145 10.65 13.33 3.49
N ARG A 146 10.16 13.85 2.38
CA ARG A 146 10.45 13.41 1.01
C ARG A 146 11.69 14.12 0.47
N GLY A 147 12.32 13.52 -0.51
CA GLY A 147 13.31 14.16 -1.36
C GLY A 147 13.15 13.74 -2.81
N ASP A 148 13.98 14.31 -3.68
CA ASP A 148 13.92 14.24 -5.15
C ASP A 148 14.32 12.86 -5.75
N ARG A 149 14.50 11.82 -4.92
CA ARG A 149 14.97 10.51 -5.40
C ARG A 149 13.82 9.69 -5.95
N ASP A 150 13.97 9.23 -7.20
CA ASP A 150 13.08 8.23 -7.80
C ASP A 150 13.75 6.85 -7.84
N LEU A 151 13.08 5.83 -7.30
CA LEU A 151 13.65 4.50 -7.11
C LEU A 151 12.82 3.41 -7.80
N ASN A 152 13.52 2.44 -8.40
CA ASN A 152 12.94 1.50 -9.37
C ASN A 152 12.26 0.28 -8.77
N ASP A 153 12.46 -0.01 -7.49
CA ASP A 153 12.01 -1.23 -6.86
C ASP A 153 11.23 -0.94 -5.58
N GLY A 154 10.49 -1.94 -5.11
CA GLY A 154 9.79 -2.02 -3.84
C GLY A 154 9.87 -3.45 -3.29
N TYR A 155 10.45 -3.60 -2.11
CA TYR A 155 10.64 -4.84 -1.38
C TYR A 155 9.71 -4.84 -0.15
N PRO A 156 8.94 -5.91 0.09
CA PRO A 156 8.07 -6.01 1.25
C PRO A 156 8.92 -6.10 2.53
N VAL A 157 8.75 -5.13 3.42
CA VAL A 157 9.39 -5.13 4.74
C VAL A 157 8.55 -5.89 5.75
N ASP A 158 7.21 -5.74 5.67
CA ASP A 158 6.27 -6.57 6.42
C ASP A 158 5.34 -7.35 5.47
N PRO A 159 5.77 -8.52 4.96
CA PRO A 159 4.99 -9.31 4.02
C PRO A 159 3.70 -9.90 4.62
N LYS A 160 3.56 -9.90 5.95
CA LYS A 160 2.35 -10.40 6.63
C LYS A 160 1.32 -9.30 6.84
N HIS A 161 1.70 -8.03 6.65
CA HIS A 161 0.77 -6.90 6.77
C HIS A 161 -0.37 -7.06 5.75
N PRO A 162 -1.65 -6.86 6.12
CA PRO A 162 -2.78 -7.12 5.21
C PRO A 162 -2.68 -6.42 3.85
N ILE A 163 -2.27 -5.14 3.83
CA ILE A 163 -2.05 -4.37 2.58
C ILE A 163 -0.98 -5.05 1.73
N ILE A 164 0.17 -5.38 2.33
CA ILE A 164 1.30 -5.95 1.59
C ILE A 164 0.97 -7.36 1.12
N ASN A 165 0.35 -8.18 1.96
CA ASN A 165 -0.03 -9.56 1.61
C ASN A 165 -0.99 -9.58 0.41
N GLN A 166 -1.98 -8.68 0.37
CA GLN A 166 -2.89 -8.57 -0.79
C GLN A 166 -2.17 -8.11 -2.05
N TRP A 167 -1.24 -7.16 -1.91
CA TRP A 167 -0.45 -6.66 -3.03
C TRP A 167 0.59 -7.64 -3.58
N LEU A 168 1.19 -8.45 -2.70
CA LEU A 168 2.26 -9.36 -3.09
C LEU A 168 1.80 -10.46 -4.04
N GLY A 169 0.50 -10.78 -4.09
CA GLY A 169 -0.12 -11.64 -5.11
C GLY A 169 0.80 -12.74 -5.65
N ASP A 170 1.13 -12.65 -6.95
CA ASP A 170 1.99 -13.58 -7.70
C ASP A 170 3.50 -13.21 -7.68
N HIS A 171 3.89 -12.15 -6.97
CA HIS A 171 5.25 -11.58 -6.95
C HIS A 171 5.90 -11.69 -5.56
N PRO A 172 6.37 -12.88 -5.15
CA PRO A 172 7.04 -13.05 -3.87
C PRO A 172 8.39 -12.32 -3.89
N GLY A 173 8.45 -11.14 -3.26
CA GLY A 173 9.70 -10.54 -2.79
C GLY A 173 10.15 -9.26 -3.48
N ARG A 174 9.58 -8.87 -4.63
CA ARG A 174 9.90 -7.58 -5.26
C ARG A 174 8.82 -7.11 -6.22
N PHE A 175 8.51 -5.82 -6.11
CA PHE A 175 7.80 -5.03 -7.10
C PHE A 175 8.81 -4.13 -7.82
N SER A 176 8.87 -4.18 -9.15
CA SER A 176 9.87 -3.44 -9.92
C SER A 176 9.24 -2.50 -10.93
N LYS A 177 10.05 -1.60 -11.49
CA LYS A 177 9.67 -0.74 -12.63
C LYS A 177 9.12 -1.51 -13.84
N ASN A 178 9.42 -2.80 -13.92
CA ASN A 178 8.91 -3.66 -14.99
C ASN A 178 7.51 -4.19 -14.68
N ASP A 179 7.00 -4.04 -13.46
CA ASP A 179 5.65 -4.45 -13.06
C ASP A 179 4.64 -3.30 -13.19
N ILE A 180 5.14 -2.07 -13.27
CA ILE A 180 4.37 -0.84 -13.44
C ILE A 180 4.69 -0.12 -14.75
N ASP A 181 3.80 0.77 -15.13
CA ASP A 181 4.06 1.71 -16.22
C ASP A 181 4.81 2.93 -15.68
N ARG A 182 5.09 3.98 -16.46
CA ARG A 182 5.63 5.26 -15.94
C ARG A 182 6.99 5.23 -15.21
N GLY A 183 7.71 4.11 -15.18
CA GLY A 183 9.11 4.04 -14.73
C GLY A 183 9.25 3.63 -13.26
N ASN A 184 9.82 4.50 -12.43
CA ASN A 184 10.19 4.21 -11.05
C ASN A 184 8.98 3.80 -10.19
N VAL A 185 9.18 2.90 -9.21
CA VAL A 185 8.15 2.44 -8.26
C VAL A 185 7.85 3.51 -7.21
N ASN A 186 8.91 4.11 -6.70
CA ASN A 186 8.87 5.08 -5.62
C ASN A 186 9.29 6.43 -6.19
N TRP A 187 8.33 7.34 -6.32
CA TRP A 187 8.60 8.73 -6.69
C TRP A 187 8.68 9.59 -5.46
N GLU A 188 9.55 10.61 -5.51
CA GLU A 188 9.72 11.58 -4.42
C GLU A 188 9.97 10.84 -3.08
N SER A 189 10.95 9.94 -3.13
CA SER A 189 11.18 8.93 -2.10
C SER A 189 11.37 9.56 -0.73
N VAL A 190 10.98 8.82 0.30
CA VAL A 190 11.16 9.26 1.69
C VAL A 190 12.65 9.24 2.06
N ASP A 191 13.19 10.40 2.41
CA ASP A 191 14.56 10.56 2.88
C ASP A 191 14.66 10.48 4.40
N ARG A 192 13.64 10.93 5.13
CA ARG A 192 13.59 10.85 6.59
C ARG A 192 12.20 10.48 7.08
N TRP A 193 12.13 9.61 8.07
CA TRP A 193 10.88 9.28 8.75
C TRP A 193 11.14 9.00 10.24
N GLU A 194 10.12 9.25 11.06
CA GLU A 194 10.15 8.98 12.50
C GLU A 194 8.81 8.40 12.96
N GLY A 195 8.86 7.45 13.90
CA GLY A 195 7.68 6.90 14.57
C GLY A 195 6.75 6.04 13.70
N MET A 196 7.06 5.86 12.42
CA MET A 196 6.23 5.10 11.47
C MET A 196 6.84 3.73 11.14
N LYS A 197 5.98 2.75 10.92
CA LYS A 197 6.35 1.41 10.47
C LYS A 197 6.55 1.40 8.95
N VAL A 198 7.66 0.84 8.48
CA VAL A 198 7.91 0.61 7.06
C VAL A 198 7.22 -0.68 6.63
N LEU A 199 6.35 -0.58 5.62
CA LEU A 199 5.64 -1.73 5.03
C LEU A 199 6.29 -2.18 3.71
N LEU A 200 6.72 -1.21 2.89
CA LEU A 200 7.40 -1.41 1.61
C LEU A 200 8.57 -0.43 1.51
N ALA A 201 9.70 -0.86 0.96
CA ALA A 201 10.91 -0.04 0.83
C ALA A 201 11.63 -0.29 -0.49
N SER A 202 12.32 0.70 -1.05
CA SER A 202 13.00 0.54 -2.33
C SER A 202 14.32 -0.23 -2.25
N GLU A 203 14.80 -0.49 -1.03
CA GLU A 203 16.02 -1.25 -0.79
C GLU A 203 15.70 -2.49 0.05
N ALA A 204 16.28 -3.64 -0.32
CA ALA A 204 15.95 -4.94 0.28
C ALA A 204 16.23 -5.02 1.80
N HIS A 205 17.08 -4.14 2.34
CA HIS A 205 17.35 -4.04 3.78
C HIS A 205 16.38 -3.11 4.52
N GLY A 206 15.36 -2.58 3.84
CA GLY A 206 14.34 -1.68 4.41
C GLY A 206 14.62 -0.18 4.26
N GLY A 207 15.70 0.20 3.58
CA GLY A 207 16.05 1.59 3.27
C GLY A 207 15.15 2.23 2.20
N SER A 208 15.03 3.55 2.24
CA SER A 208 14.22 4.36 1.32
C SER A 208 12.74 3.90 1.23
N PRO A 209 11.92 4.16 2.26
CA PRO A 209 10.53 3.70 2.33
C PRO A 209 9.66 4.11 1.14
N CYS A 210 8.79 3.21 0.70
CA CYS A 210 7.75 3.45 -0.31
C CYS A 210 6.35 3.51 0.30
N LEU A 211 6.14 2.82 1.42
CA LEU A 211 4.87 2.81 2.15
C LEU A 211 5.13 2.74 3.65
N LEU A 212 4.66 3.76 4.36
CA LEU A 212 4.76 3.93 5.79
C LEU A 212 3.36 3.86 6.42
N GLU A 213 3.28 3.30 7.62
CA GLU A 213 2.06 3.26 8.44
C GLU A 213 2.33 3.84 9.84
N ALA A 214 1.43 4.70 10.33
CA ALA A 214 1.39 5.13 11.72
C ALA A 214 0.05 4.82 12.37
N ALA A 215 0.09 4.24 13.56
CA ALA A 215 -1.07 4.10 14.44
C ALA A 215 -1.31 5.39 15.23
N HIS A 216 -2.50 5.98 15.12
CA HIS A 216 -2.89 7.13 15.92
C HIS A 216 -4.32 6.98 16.43
N GLY A 217 -4.48 6.89 17.75
CA GLY A 217 -5.78 6.54 18.36
C GLY A 217 -6.29 5.21 17.83
N LYS A 218 -7.51 5.20 17.29
CA LYS A 218 -8.14 4.00 16.71
C LYS A 218 -7.88 3.82 15.21
N GLY A 219 -7.29 4.80 14.54
CA GLY A 219 -7.10 4.81 13.09
C GLY A 219 -5.64 4.67 12.64
N ARG A 220 -5.41 5.00 11.36
CA ARG A 220 -4.10 4.91 10.70
C ARG A 220 -3.81 6.11 9.79
N PHE A 221 -2.55 6.53 9.75
CA PHE A 221 -1.99 7.27 8.63
C PHE A 221 -1.20 6.31 7.75
N LEU A 222 -1.41 6.40 6.43
CA LEU A 222 -0.60 5.75 5.42
C LEU A 222 0.04 6.83 4.55
N VAL A 223 1.37 6.78 4.41
CA VAL A 223 2.10 7.72 3.55
C VAL A 223 2.89 6.90 2.55
N SER A 224 2.69 7.19 1.27
CA SER A 224 3.27 6.42 0.19
C SER A 224 4.09 7.31 -0.75
N GLY A 225 5.18 6.76 -1.30
CA GLY A 225 5.87 7.26 -2.47
C GLY A 225 5.46 6.54 -3.77
N LEU A 226 4.45 5.68 -3.70
CA LEU A 226 3.87 5.03 -4.86
C LEU A 226 2.88 5.98 -5.55
N TRP A 227 2.69 5.78 -6.85
CA TRP A 227 1.81 6.58 -7.71
C TRP A 227 0.71 5.75 -8.38
N VAL A 228 0.42 4.54 -7.88
CA VAL A 228 -0.51 3.57 -8.50
C VAL A 228 -1.94 4.09 -8.71
N ASP A 229 -2.26 5.30 -8.26
CA ASP A 229 -3.46 6.04 -8.58
C ASP A 229 -3.42 6.74 -9.95
N LYS A 230 -2.28 6.86 -10.63
CA LYS A 230 -2.10 7.55 -11.92
C LYS A 230 -2.37 6.65 -13.14
N CYS A 231 -3.54 6.00 -13.14
CA CYS A 231 -3.89 4.96 -14.11
C CYS A 231 -4.86 5.41 -15.22
N PHE A 232 -5.53 6.55 -15.09
CA PHE A 232 -6.52 7.04 -16.05
C PHE A 232 -6.17 8.45 -16.53
N ASP A 233 -6.35 8.73 -17.81
CA ASP A 233 -6.18 10.08 -18.35
C ASP A 233 -7.36 11.00 -17.99
N ASN A 234 -7.28 12.27 -18.38
CA ASN A 234 -8.31 13.28 -18.14
C ASN A 234 -9.67 12.96 -18.81
N SER A 235 -9.71 12.05 -19.78
CA SER A 235 -10.94 11.54 -20.41
C SER A 235 -11.54 10.34 -19.66
N GLY A 236 -10.85 9.86 -18.62
CA GLY A 236 -11.22 8.68 -17.84
C GLY A 236 -10.84 7.36 -18.50
N LYS A 237 -10.08 7.37 -19.59
CA LYS A 237 -9.58 6.17 -20.27
C LYS A 237 -8.34 5.65 -19.55
N VAL A 238 -8.19 4.33 -19.49
CA VAL A 238 -6.98 3.70 -18.94
C VAL A 238 -5.76 4.18 -19.73
N SER A 239 -4.75 4.69 -19.02
CA SER A 239 -3.51 5.27 -19.58
C SER A 239 -2.26 4.42 -19.29
N VAL A 240 -2.44 3.25 -18.66
CA VAL A 240 -1.39 2.30 -18.29
C VAL A 240 -1.73 0.89 -18.77
N SER A 241 -0.77 -0.02 -18.76
CA SER A 241 -0.94 -1.43 -19.08
C SER A 241 -1.88 -2.14 -18.10
N ASP A 242 -2.48 -3.25 -18.54
CA ASP A 242 -3.34 -4.09 -17.69
C ASP A 242 -2.60 -4.62 -16.45
N ARG A 243 -1.30 -4.86 -16.57
CA ARG A 243 -0.43 -5.27 -15.46
C ARG A 243 -0.34 -4.16 -14.41
N ALA A 244 -0.01 -2.94 -14.82
CA ALA A 244 0.03 -1.79 -13.91
C ALA A 244 -1.35 -1.52 -13.28
N LEU A 245 -2.43 -1.64 -14.06
CA LEU A 245 -3.80 -1.45 -13.59
C LEU A 245 -4.21 -2.50 -12.55
N LYS A 246 -3.69 -3.74 -12.61
CA LYS A 246 -3.95 -4.79 -11.60
C LYS A 246 -3.45 -4.35 -10.22
N HIS A 247 -2.28 -3.72 -10.15
CA HIS A 247 -1.70 -3.28 -8.88
C HIS A 247 -2.45 -2.11 -8.24
N GLY A 248 -3.02 -1.20 -9.04
CA GLY A 248 -3.87 -0.13 -8.52
C GLY A 248 -5.21 -0.61 -7.94
N LYS A 249 -5.67 -1.81 -8.33
CA LYS A 249 -6.96 -2.39 -7.87
C LYS A 249 -6.82 -3.24 -6.59
N ALA A 250 -5.59 -3.60 -6.23
CA ALA A 250 -5.28 -4.44 -5.08
C ALA A 250 -5.29 -3.60 -3.79
#